data_AF-A0A0J6UI50-F1
#
_entry.id   AF-A0A0J6UI50-F1
#
_cell.length_a   1.000
_cell.length_b   1.000
_cell.length_c   1.000
_cell.angle_alpha   90.00
_cell.angle_beta   90.00
_cell.angle_gamma   90.00
#
_symmetry.space_group_name_H-M   'P 1'
#
loop_
_entity.id
_entity.type
_entity.pdbx_description
1 polymer ?
#
loop_
_entity_poly.entity_id
_entity_poly.type
_entity_poly.pdbx_seq_one_letter_code
_entity_poly.pdbx_strand_id
1 'polypeptide(L)'
;MAVNPLAPFSCPEPVHRPLPVSSWATVKAIFDGTTNLRLEVGDPADLRLTLILGGAFITATGVDDVGELIECFQLGDEASVSYKRSGFTLVQDGDIVLYRDASSEVRIPRGSYDRLAALVTDLVPDRSVQDAFEETTLRLARQARAPSWHPGPIAG
;
A
#
# COMPACT_ATOMS: atom_id res chain seq x y z
N MET A 1 60.94 27.02 -22.01
CA MET A 1 60.61 25.77 -21.29
C MET A 1 59.32 26.01 -20.54
N ALA A 2 58.23 25.39 -21.00
CA ALA A 2 56.88 25.58 -20.47
C ALA A 2 56.32 24.21 -20.12
N VAL A 3 55.98 23.97 -18.85
CA VAL A 3 55.20 22.81 -18.39
C VAL A 3 54.57 23.09 -17.02
N ASN A 4 53.25 23.35 -17.01
CA ASN A 4 52.24 22.78 -16.10
C ASN A 4 50.88 23.52 -16.28
N PRO A 5 49.72 22.94 -15.92
CA PRO A 5 49.50 21.61 -15.36
C PRO A 5 48.41 20.76 -16.04
N LEU A 6 48.39 19.52 -15.57
CA LEU A 6 47.54 18.38 -15.89
C LEU A 6 46.05 18.71 -16.02
N ALA A 7 45.43 18.09 -17.03
CA ALA A 7 43.98 18.01 -17.20
C ALA A 7 43.30 17.53 -15.91
N PRO A 8 42.13 18.08 -15.55
CA PRO A 8 41.38 17.61 -14.40
C PRO A 8 40.89 16.18 -14.66
N PHE A 9 41.08 15.32 -13.67
CA PHE A 9 40.50 13.99 -13.61
C PHE A 9 38.98 14.08 -13.81
N SER A 10 38.50 13.65 -14.97
CA SER A 10 37.07 13.38 -15.17
C SER A 10 36.67 12.28 -14.19
N CYS A 11 35.82 12.61 -13.22
CA CYS A 11 35.11 11.61 -12.45
C CYS A 11 34.29 10.76 -13.44
N PRO A 12 34.31 9.42 -13.37
CA PRO A 12 33.34 8.63 -14.11
C PRO A 12 31.96 9.04 -13.59
N GLU A 13 31.08 9.52 -14.47
CA GLU A 13 29.68 9.70 -14.14
C GLU A 13 29.19 8.39 -13.51
N PRO A 14 28.62 8.41 -12.29
CA PRO A 14 27.92 7.25 -11.81
C PRO A 14 26.87 6.95 -12.86
N VAL A 15 26.91 5.74 -13.42
CA VAL A 15 25.80 5.20 -14.20
C VAL A 15 24.62 5.19 -13.23
N HIS A 16 23.90 6.32 -13.16
CA HIS A 16 22.57 6.39 -12.61
C HIS A 16 21.74 5.53 -13.54
N ARG A 17 21.72 4.21 -13.30
CA ARG A 17 20.52 3.46 -13.61
C ARG A 17 19.45 4.19 -12.82
N PRO A 18 18.45 4.82 -13.45
CA PRO A 18 17.25 5.16 -12.73
C PRO A 18 16.84 3.84 -12.08
N LEU A 19 16.76 3.81 -10.74
CA LEU A 19 16.02 2.75 -10.08
C LEU A 19 14.68 2.68 -10.82
N PRO A 20 14.15 1.50 -11.17
CA PRO A 20 12.84 1.42 -11.78
C PRO A 20 11.91 2.22 -10.87
N VAL A 21 11.34 3.29 -11.41
CA VAL A 21 10.32 4.07 -10.71
C VAL A 21 9.29 3.02 -10.30
N SER A 22 9.05 2.79 -9.00
CA SER A 22 7.98 1.87 -8.58
C SER A 22 6.72 2.28 -9.33
N SER A 23 6.37 1.51 -10.36
CA SER A 23 5.30 1.85 -11.27
C SER A 23 4.04 1.29 -10.64
N TRP A 24 3.36 2.12 -9.86
CA TRP A 24 2.05 1.81 -9.33
C TRP A 24 1.03 1.92 -10.46
N ALA A 25 0.40 0.80 -10.81
CA ALA A 25 -0.68 0.75 -11.79
C ALA A 25 -2.02 0.73 -11.05
N THR A 26 -2.92 1.65 -11.39
CA THR A 26 -4.27 1.67 -10.80
C THR A 26 -5.10 0.50 -11.32
N VAL A 27 -5.57 -0.35 -10.41
CA VAL A 27 -6.52 -1.45 -10.70
C VAL A 27 -7.93 -0.92 -10.68
N LYS A 28 -8.27 -0.17 -9.62
CA LYS A 28 -9.61 0.40 -9.44
C LYS A 28 -9.50 1.73 -8.73
N ALA A 29 -10.31 2.70 -9.17
CA ALA A 29 -10.52 3.94 -8.46
C ALA A 29 -12.01 4.24 -8.39
N ILE A 30 -12.48 4.63 -7.20
CA ILE A 30 -13.87 5.02 -6.93
C ILE A 30 -13.83 6.43 -6.34
N PHE A 31 -14.66 7.31 -6.86
CA PHE A 31 -14.72 8.72 -6.48
C PHE A 31 -16.15 9.06 -6.05
N ASP A 32 -16.32 9.52 -4.81
CA ASP A 32 -17.58 10.02 -4.26
C ASP A 32 -17.36 11.38 -3.58
N GLY A 33 -17.57 12.46 -4.34
CA GLY A 33 -17.37 13.83 -3.87
C GLY A 33 -15.92 14.12 -3.47
N THR A 34 -15.70 14.36 -2.18
CA THR A 34 -14.36 14.59 -1.59
C THR A 34 -13.70 13.32 -1.05
N THR A 35 -14.36 12.18 -1.24
CA THR A 35 -13.90 10.86 -0.79
C THR A 35 -13.47 10.05 -1.99
N ASN A 36 -12.21 9.61 -2.00
CA ASN A 36 -11.68 8.80 -3.10
C ASN A 36 -11.01 7.55 -2.56
N LEU A 37 -11.29 6.44 -3.20
CA LEU A 37 -10.65 5.16 -2.94
C LEU A 37 -9.87 4.76 -4.19
N ARG A 38 -8.63 4.31 -4.01
CA ARG A 38 -7.81 3.81 -5.11
C ARG A 38 -7.03 2.57 -4.69
N LEU A 39 -7.19 1.49 -5.45
CA LEU A 39 -6.37 0.29 -5.37
C LEU A 39 -5.35 0.29 -6.51
N GLU A 40 -4.09 0.09 -6.16
CA GLU A 40 -2.96 0.05 -7.07
C GLU A 40 -2.13 -1.21 -6.85
N VAL A 41 -1.49 -1.70 -7.91
CA VAL A 41 -0.50 -2.79 -7.88
C VAL A 41 0.85 -2.20 -8.25
N GLY A 42 1.88 -2.52 -7.48
CA GLY A 42 3.26 -2.09 -7.67
C GLY A 42 4.23 -3.24 -7.90
N ASP A 43 5.38 -2.94 -8.50
CA ASP A 43 6.52 -3.87 -8.56
C ASP A 43 7.51 -3.54 -7.41
N PRO A 44 8.06 -4.55 -6.70
CA PRO A 44 7.95 -5.99 -6.95
C PRO A 44 6.83 -6.64 -6.13
N ALA A 45 5.65 -6.81 -6.73
CA ALA A 45 4.50 -7.53 -6.14
C ALA A 45 3.95 -6.93 -4.86
N ASP A 46 3.41 -5.71 -4.97
CA ASP A 46 2.83 -5.02 -3.84
C ASP A 46 1.44 -4.50 -4.16
N LEU A 47 0.55 -4.46 -3.16
CA LEU A 47 -0.76 -3.83 -3.26
C LEU A 47 -0.72 -2.54 -2.48
N ARG A 48 -1.35 -1.50 -3.01
CA ARG A 48 -1.56 -0.25 -2.28
C ARG A 48 -3.00 0.17 -2.34
N LEU A 49 -3.60 0.36 -1.17
CA LEU A 49 -4.92 0.96 -1.04
C LEU A 49 -4.75 2.36 -0.46
N THR A 50 -5.21 3.35 -1.21
CA THR A 50 -5.20 4.76 -0.81
C THR A 50 -6.64 5.25 -0.64
N LEU A 51 -6.93 5.78 0.54
CA LEU A 51 -8.20 6.38 0.90
C LEU A 51 -7.98 7.87 1.15
N ILE A 52 -8.69 8.72 0.43
CA ILE A 52 -8.60 10.17 0.54
C ILE A 52 -9.93 10.70 1.06
N LEU A 53 -9.88 11.55 2.08
CA LEU A 53 -11.01 12.09 2.82
C LEU A 53 -10.80 13.57 3.10
N GLY A 54 -11.39 14.46 2.30
CA GLY A 54 -11.39 15.90 2.62
C GLY A 54 -10.00 16.50 2.91
N GLY A 55 -8.94 15.96 2.30
CA GLY A 55 -7.54 16.39 2.49
C GLY A 55 -6.69 15.46 3.36
N ALA A 56 -7.29 14.53 4.11
CA ALA A 56 -6.55 13.44 4.76
C ALA A 56 -6.34 12.28 3.79
N PHE A 57 -5.23 11.56 3.97
CA PHE A 57 -4.89 10.36 3.21
C PHE A 57 -4.52 9.23 4.17
N ILE A 58 -5.09 8.05 3.93
CA ILE A 58 -4.75 6.80 4.61
C ILE A 58 -4.24 5.86 3.52
N THR A 59 -3.09 5.26 3.75
CA THR A 59 -2.46 4.39 2.76
C THR A 59 -1.97 3.12 3.44
N ALA A 60 -2.45 1.97 2.96
CA ALA A 60 -1.91 0.66 3.30
C ALA A 60 -1.12 0.11 2.11
N THR A 61 0.01 -0.52 2.37
CA THR A 61 0.89 -1.11 1.36
C THR A 61 1.25 -2.52 1.80
N GLY A 62 1.05 -3.52 0.93
CA GLY A 62 1.17 -4.94 1.24
C GLY A 62 -0.18 -5.62 1.22
N VAL A 63 -0.21 -6.90 0.80
CA VAL A 63 -1.45 -7.69 0.75
C VAL A 63 -2.12 -7.78 2.13
N ASP A 64 -1.32 -8.01 3.18
CA ASP A 64 -1.82 -8.12 4.56
C ASP A 64 -2.36 -6.77 5.06
N ASP A 65 -1.56 -5.70 4.96
CA ASP A 65 -1.96 -4.35 5.42
C ASP A 65 -3.19 -3.83 4.67
N VAL A 66 -3.28 -4.08 3.36
CA VAL A 66 -4.46 -3.70 2.57
C VAL A 66 -5.68 -4.53 2.99
N GLY A 67 -5.52 -5.84 3.22
CA GLY A 67 -6.58 -6.70 3.72
C GLY A 67 -7.11 -6.23 5.08
N GLU A 68 -6.21 -5.92 6.02
CA GLU A 68 -6.57 -5.39 7.34
C GLU A 68 -7.30 -4.04 7.23
N LEU A 69 -6.87 -3.16 6.31
CA LEU A 69 -7.55 -1.90 6.07
C LEU A 69 -8.97 -2.11 5.52
N ILE A 70 -9.16 -3.07 4.60
CA ILE A 70 -10.49 -3.41 4.08
C ILE A 70 -11.41 -3.93 5.19
N GLU A 71 -10.95 -4.89 5.99
CA GLU A 71 -11.72 -5.44 7.13
C GLU A 71 -12.14 -4.34 8.09
N CYS A 72 -11.23 -3.40 8.36
CA CYS A 72 -11.48 -2.28 9.25
C CYS A 72 -12.66 -1.40 8.79
N PHE A 73 -12.70 -1.05 7.50
CA PHE A 73 -13.80 -0.25 6.95
C PHE A 73 -15.09 -1.04 6.72
N GLN A 74 -15.06 -2.37 6.74
CA GLN A 74 -16.28 -3.19 6.72
C GLN A 74 -17.05 -3.15 8.05
N LEU A 75 -16.49 -2.58 9.12
CA LEU A 75 -17.20 -2.34 10.39
C LEU A 75 -18.22 -1.19 10.31
N GLY A 76 -18.49 -0.64 9.12
CA GLY A 76 -19.46 0.42 8.87
C GLY A 76 -20.87 0.15 9.40
N ASP A 77 -21.30 -1.10 9.40
CA ASP A 77 -22.62 -1.49 9.90
C ASP A 77 -22.68 -1.74 11.42
N GLU A 78 -21.54 -1.63 12.12
CA GLU A 78 -21.51 -1.80 13.57
C GLU A 78 -21.90 -0.51 14.32
N ALA A 79 -22.61 -0.68 15.43
CA ALA A 79 -23.08 0.40 16.30
C ALA A 79 -21.94 1.24 16.91
N SER A 80 -20.73 0.70 16.96
CA SER A 80 -19.53 1.38 17.42
C SER A 80 -18.31 0.80 16.73
N VAL A 81 -17.44 1.65 16.18
CA VAL A 81 -16.22 1.19 15.51
C VAL A 81 -15.06 1.14 16.50
N SER A 82 -14.51 -0.05 16.70
CA SER A 82 -13.30 -0.27 17.49
C SER A 82 -12.48 -1.40 16.87
N TYR A 83 -11.38 -1.05 16.21
CA TYR A 83 -10.43 -1.99 15.63
C TYR A 83 -9.03 -1.70 16.15
N LYS A 84 -8.31 -2.73 16.58
CA LYS A 84 -6.94 -2.59 17.09
C LYS A 84 -6.06 -3.70 16.52
N ARG A 85 -5.07 -3.29 15.73
CA ARG A 85 -4.02 -4.16 15.19
C ARG A 85 -2.64 -3.61 15.51
N SER A 86 -1.63 -4.43 15.21
CA SER A 86 -0.22 -4.12 15.47
C SER A 86 0.26 -2.87 14.71
N GLY A 87 -0.30 -2.60 13.53
CA GLY A 87 0.10 -1.50 12.64
C GLY A 87 -0.73 -0.22 12.77
N PHE A 88 -2.01 -0.34 13.15
CA PHE A 88 -2.90 0.82 13.31
C PHE A 88 -4.07 0.52 14.26
N THR A 89 -4.74 1.58 14.70
CA THR A 89 -5.93 1.54 15.54
C THR A 89 -7.01 2.44 14.97
N LEU A 90 -8.25 1.96 15.00
CA LEU A 90 -9.44 2.70 14.65
C LEU A 90 -10.38 2.73 15.87
N VAL A 91 -10.69 3.91 16.38
CA VAL A 91 -11.57 4.05 17.56
C VAL A 91 -12.60 5.14 17.31
N GLN A 92 -13.87 4.81 17.52
CA GLN A 92 -14.94 5.79 17.50
C GLN A 92 -15.04 6.53 18.84
N ASP A 93 -15.06 7.86 18.76
CA ASP A 93 -15.31 8.79 19.85
C ASP A 93 -16.44 9.75 19.42
N GLY A 94 -17.66 9.44 19.87
CA GLY A 94 -18.87 10.14 19.43
C GLY A 94 -19.10 10.02 17.91
N ASP A 95 -19.18 11.18 17.24
CA ASP A 95 -19.38 11.29 15.79
C ASP A 95 -18.06 11.31 15.00
N ILE A 96 -16.93 11.05 15.64
CA ILE A 96 -15.61 10.99 15.00
C ILE A 96 -15.06 9.57 15.13
N VAL A 97 -14.58 9.04 14.01
CA VAL A 97 -13.77 7.83 13.95
C VAL A 97 -12.30 8.27 13.84
N LEU A 98 -11.50 7.91 14.82
CA LEU A 98 -10.08 8.22 14.89
C LEU A 98 -9.27 7.07 14.31
N TYR A 99 -8.62 7.31 13.19
CA TYR A 99 -7.59 6.43 12.63
C TYR A 99 -6.22 6.88 13.15
N ARG A 100 -5.44 5.95 13.68
CA ARG A 100 -4.04 6.16 14.07
C ARG A 100 -3.18 5.03 13.56
N ASP A 101 -2.11 5.35 12.87
CA ASP A 101 -1.00 4.44 12.62
C ASP A 101 0.28 4.97 13.26
N ALA A 102 1.41 4.32 12.98
CA ALA A 102 2.71 4.72 13.52
C ALA A 102 3.16 6.14 13.09
N SER A 103 2.60 6.69 12.02
CA SER A 103 3.06 7.92 11.37
C SER A 103 2.01 9.04 11.38
N SER A 104 0.73 8.70 11.51
CA SER A 104 -0.40 9.59 11.21
C SER A 104 -1.57 9.39 12.16
N GLU A 105 -2.22 10.50 12.54
CA GLU A 105 -3.52 10.51 13.19
C GLU A 105 -4.52 11.25 12.28
N VAL A 106 -5.60 10.58 11.91
CA VAL A 106 -6.66 11.12 11.05
C VAL A 106 -7.99 11.08 11.78
N ARG A 107 -8.65 12.23 11.88
CA ARG A 107 -10.01 12.37 12.42
C ARG A 107 -11.01 12.30 11.26
N ILE A 108 -11.84 11.27 11.25
CA ILE A 108 -12.80 11.01 10.19
C ILE A 108 -14.22 11.24 10.75
N PRO A 109 -15.02 12.17 10.22
CA PRO A 109 -16.42 12.27 10.60
C PRO A 109 -17.16 10.96 10.31
N ARG A 110 -18.08 10.54 11.20
CA ARG A 110 -18.79 9.26 11.08
C ARG A 110 -19.48 9.09 9.72
N GLY A 111 -20.18 10.12 9.23
CA GLY A 111 -20.81 10.07 7.91
C GLY A 111 -19.84 10.04 6.72
N SER A 112 -18.56 10.37 6.91
CA SER A 112 -17.50 10.15 5.91
C SER A 112 -16.91 8.74 6.02
N TYR A 113 -16.79 8.23 7.24
CA TYR A 113 -16.42 6.84 7.50
C TYR A 113 -17.45 5.87 6.90
N ASP A 114 -18.75 6.07 7.14
CA ASP A 114 -19.82 5.23 6.60
C ASP A 114 -19.84 5.23 5.06
N ARG A 115 -19.55 6.39 4.46
CA ARG A 115 -19.38 6.47 3.00
C ARG A 115 -18.19 5.66 2.52
N LEU A 116 -17.03 5.76 3.17
CA LEU A 116 -15.88 4.91 2.85
C LEU A 116 -16.18 3.43 3.03
N ALA A 117 -16.87 3.07 4.11
CA ALA A 117 -17.28 1.70 4.38
C ALA A 117 -18.13 1.14 3.22
N ALA A 118 -19.07 1.93 2.71
CA ALA A 118 -19.84 1.56 1.52
C ALA A 118 -18.94 1.41 0.28
N LEU A 119 -18.03 2.37 0.02
CA LEU A 119 -17.12 2.29 -1.13
C LEU A 119 -16.17 1.07 -1.06
N VAL A 120 -15.68 0.74 0.13
CA VAL A 120 -14.85 -0.44 0.37
C VAL A 120 -15.67 -1.71 0.18
N THR A 121 -16.91 -1.72 0.67
CA THR A 121 -17.84 -2.84 0.47
C THR A 121 -18.13 -3.09 -1.01
N ASP A 122 -18.26 -2.03 -1.81
CA ASP A 122 -18.43 -2.13 -3.27
C ASP A 122 -17.14 -2.53 -4.01
N LEU A 123 -15.97 -2.23 -3.42
CA LEU A 123 -14.67 -2.58 -3.99
C LEU A 123 -14.38 -4.08 -3.91
N VAL A 124 -14.69 -4.72 -2.78
CA VAL A 124 -14.35 -6.13 -2.51
C VAL A 124 -14.93 -7.14 -3.51
N PRO A 125 -16.18 -7.01 -4.00
CA PRO A 125 -16.72 -7.93 -5.02
C PRO A 125 -16.20 -7.64 -6.43
N ASP A 126 -15.42 -6.57 -6.65
CA ASP A 126 -14.88 -6.26 -7.97
C ASP A 126 -13.87 -7.33 -8.43
N ARG A 127 -14.12 -7.91 -9.60
CA ARG A 127 -13.30 -9.00 -10.13
C ARG A 127 -11.85 -8.58 -10.37
N SER A 128 -11.60 -7.35 -10.83
CA SER A 128 -10.24 -6.87 -11.06
C SER A 128 -9.47 -6.70 -9.75
N VAL A 129 -10.17 -6.35 -8.67
CA VAL A 129 -9.59 -6.32 -7.32
C VAL A 129 -9.23 -7.73 -6.87
N GLN A 130 -10.14 -8.69 -6.99
CA GLN A 130 -9.89 -10.09 -6.61
C GLN A 130 -8.72 -10.70 -7.38
N ASP A 131 -8.68 -10.50 -8.70
CA ASP A 131 -7.59 -10.97 -9.56
C ASP A 131 -6.24 -10.36 -9.13
N ALA A 132 -6.22 -9.08 -8.76
CA ALA A 132 -5.00 -8.42 -8.28
C ALA A 132 -4.50 -8.96 -6.92
N PHE A 133 -5.42 -9.25 -5.99
CA PHE A 133 -5.09 -9.91 -4.73
C PHE A 133 -4.54 -11.31 -4.94
N GLU A 134 -5.19 -12.10 -5.79
CA GLU A 134 -4.74 -13.46 -6.10
C GLU A 134 -3.37 -13.46 -6.78
N GLU A 135 -3.16 -12.61 -7.80
CA GLU A 135 -1.88 -12.52 -8.50
C GLU A 135 -0.75 -12.12 -7.55
N THR A 136 -0.98 -11.10 -6.73
CA THR A 136 0.04 -10.60 -5.80
C THR A 136 0.39 -11.67 -4.76
N THR A 137 -0.63 -12.33 -4.19
CA THR A 137 -0.44 -13.44 -3.23
C THR A 137 0.31 -14.61 -3.85
N LEU A 138 -0.06 -15.03 -5.06
CA LEU A 138 0.62 -16.11 -5.77
C LEU A 138 2.08 -15.75 -6.08
N ARG A 139 2.34 -14.50 -6.46
CA ARG A 139 3.70 -14.02 -6.75
C ARG A 139 4.56 -13.98 -5.49
N LEU A 140 4.03 -13.47 -4.37
CA LEU A 140 4.69 -13.50 -3.07
C LEU A 140 5.01 -14.94 -2.64
N ALA A 141 4.06 -15.88 -2.79
CA ALA A 141 4.28 -17.28 -2.49
C ALA A 141 5.37 -17.92 -3.37
N ARG A 142 5.46 -17.55 -4.66
CA ARG A 142 6.54 -17.99 -5.56
C ARG A 142 7.89 -17.45 -5.13
N GLN A 143 7.97 -16.17 -4.77
CA GLN A 143 9.20 -15.54 -4.27
C GLN A 143 9.66 -16.15 -2.94
N ALA A 144 8.74 -16.42 -2.01
CA ALA A 144 9.05 -17.08 -0.74
C ALA A 144 9.54 -18.53 -0.90
N ARG A 145 9.16 -19.22 -1.99
CA ARG A 145 9.64 -20.58 -2.30
C ARG A 145 11.02 -20.59 -2.97
N ALA A 146 11.40 -19.53 -3.68
CA ALA A 146 12.65 -19.47 -4.44
C ALA A 146 13.96 -19.65 -3.63
N PRO A 147 14.09 -19.24 -2.35
CA PRO A 147 15.35 -19.41 -1.61
C PRO A 147 15.55 -20.80 -0.97
N SER A 148 14.65 -21.77 -1.15
CA SER A 148 14.70 -23.05 -0.41
C SER A 148 15.42 -24.20 -1.14
N TRP A 149 15.87 -24.01 -2.40
CA TRP A 149 16.67 -25.01 -3.11
C TRP A 149 18.17 -24.75 -2.95
N HIS A 150 18.73 -25.18 -1.83
CA HIS A 150 20.15 -25.50 -1.77
C HIS A 150 20.32 -26.97 -2.14
N PRO A 151 20.87 -27.32 -3.31
CA PRO A 151 21.41 -28.66 -3.50
C PRO A 151 22.54 -28.82 -2.48
N GLY A 152 22.36 -29.73 -1.51
CA GLY A 152 23.40 -30.06 -0.55
C GLY A 152 24.69 -30.47 -1.28
N PRO A 153 25.87 -30.23 -0.68
CA PRO A 153 27.12 -30.60 -1.31
C PRO A 153 27.14 -32.10 -1.55
N ILE A 154 27.35 -32.49 -2.80
CA ILE A 154 27.59 -33.88 -3.18
C ILE A 154 28.98 -34.21 -2.62
N ALA A 155 29.04 -34.88 -1.47
CA ALA A 155 30.28 -35.38 -0.92
C ALA A 155 30.77 -36.54 -1.82
N GLY A 156 31.90 -36.33 -2.48
CA GLY A 156 32.68 -37.33 -3.21
C GLY A 156 34.12 -37.29 -2.75
#